data_AF-A0A0G1UPE1-F1
#
_entry.id   AF-A0A0G1UPE1-F1
#
_cell.length_a   1.000
_cell.length_b   1.000
_cell.length_c   1.000
_cell.angle_alpha   90.00
_cell.angle_beta   90.00
_cell.angle_gamma   90.00
#
_symmetry.space_group_name_H-M   'P 1'
#
loop_
_entity.id
_entity.type
_entity.pdbx_description
1 polymer ?
#
loop_
_entity_poly.entity_id
_entity_poly.type
_entity_poly.pdbx_seq_one_letter_code
_entity_poly.pdbx_strand_id
1 'polypeptide(L)' 'MITVTIPKEFSNVAQLVAVPPFVYEDYAAIQKKVRNAKTFVATVADKKAIARARANFKKGNFVRLQDL' A
#
# COMPACT_ATOMS: atom_id res chain seq x y z
N MET A 1 -17.19 -10.06 -6.97
CA MET A 1 -16.14 -9.43 -7.78
C MET A 1 -15.46 -8.38 -6.90
N ILE A 2 -14.16 -8.49 -6.63
CA ILE A 2 -13.46 -7.58 -5.70
C ILE A 2 -12.96 -6.38 -6.52
N THR A 3 -13.49 -5.19 -6.27
CA THR A 3 -13.05 -3.97 -6.97
C THR A 3 -11.81 -3.41 -6.27
N VAL A 4 -10.64 -3.64 -6.85
CA VAL A 4 -9.38 -3.06 -6.38
C VAL A 4 -9.21 -1.68 -7.01
N THR A 5 -9.10 -0.66 -6.17
CA THR A 5 -8.92 0.74 -6.57
C THR A 5 -7.59 1.26 -6.03
N ILE A 6 -6.88 1.99 -6.87
CA ILE A 6 -5.51 2.46 -6.62
C ILE A 6 -5.53 3.99 -6.75
N PRO A 7 -5.01 4.75 -5.76
CA PRO A 7 -4.88 6.20 -5.90
C PRO A 7 -4.01 6.54 -7.12
N LYS A 8 -4.43 7.55 -7.89
CA LYS A 8 -3.78 7.92 -9.16
C LYS A 8 -2.29 8.21 -9.02
N GLU A 9 -1.84 8.70 -7.87
CA GLU A 9 -0.42 9.03 -7.64
C GLU A 9 0.48 7.79 -7.65
N PHE A 10 -0.10 6.60 -7.44
CA PHE A 10 0.64 5.35 -7.40
C PHE A 10 0.58 4.57 -8.71
N SER A 11 -0.12 5.05 -9.75
CA SER A 11 -0.30 4.31 -11.00
C SER A 11 1.02 3.97 -11.70
N ASN A 12 2.03 4.82 -11.55
CA ASN A 12 3.35 4.66 -12.18
C ASN A 12 4.37 3.96 -11.28
N VAL A 13 3.96 3.46 -10.11
CA VAL A 13 4.87 2.75 -9.20
C VAL A 13 4.97 1.30 -9.65
N ALA A 14 6.11 0.95 -10.25
CA ALA A 14 6.37 -0.35 -10.88
C ALA A 14 6.33 -1.57 -9.92
N GLN A 15 6.18 -1.36 -8.61
CA GLN A 15 6.25 -2.42 -7.59
C GLN A 15 5.10 -2.34 -6.56
N LEU A 16 3.88 -2.14 -7.04
CA LEU A 16 2.70 -2.25 -6.18
C LEU A 16 2.38 -3.72 -5.89
N VAL A 17 2.30 -4.07 -4.60
CA VAL A 17 1.87 -5.39 -4.15
C VAL A 17 0.60 -5.23 -3.32
N ALA A 18 -0.48 -5.87 -3.74
CA ALA A 18 -1.70 -5.98 -2.96
C ALA A 18 -1.61 -7.20 -2.04
N VAL A 19 -1.67 -6.98 -0.73
CA VAL A 19 -1.62 -8.04 0.28
C VAL A 19 -2.96 -8.07 1.02
N PRO A 20 -3.64 -9.22 1.12
CA PRO A 20 -4.84 -9.34 1.93
C PRO A 20 -4.55 -9.04 3.42
N PRO A 21 -5.51 -8.46 4.18
CA PRO A 21 -5.28 -8.09 5.58
C PRO A 21 -4.80 -9.27 6.45
N PHE A 22 -5.43 -10.44 6.32
CA PHE A 22 -5.05 -11.63 7.11
C PHE A 22 -3.60 -12.08 6.84
N VAL A 23 -3.15 -12.03 5.59
CA VAL A 23 -1.77 -12.36 5.21
C VAL A 23 -0.79 -11.36 5.81
N TYR A 24 -1.15 -10.07 5.82
CA TYR A 24 -0.32 -9.04 6.40
C TYR A 24 -0.19 -9.19 7.93
N GLU A 25 -1.27 -9.55 8.61
CA GLU A 25 -1.27 -9.81 10.06
C GLU A 25 -0.37 -11.01 10.41
N ASP A 26 -0.47 -12.11 9.67
CA ASP A 26 0.39 -13.29 9.83
C ASP A 26 1.87 -12.94 9.60
N TYR A 27 2.16 -12.19 8.54
CA TYR A 27 3.51 -11.71 8.26
C TYR A 27 4.04 -10.82 9.38
N ALA A 28 3.24 -9.87 9.88
CA ALA A 28 3.63 -8.98 10.97
C ALA A 28 3.90 -9.75 12.27
N ALA A 29 3.11 -10.79 12.56
CA ALA A 29 3.32 -11.67 13.71
C ALA A 29 4.63 -12.45 13.61
N ILE A 30 4.95 -12.98 12.42
CA ILE A 30 6.22 -13.66 12.15
C ILE A 30 7.39 -12.67 12.25
N GLN A 31 7.25 -11.48 11.65
CA GLN A 31 8.28 -10.44 11.65
C GLN A 31 8.68 -10.03 13.06
N LYS A 32 7.74 -9.93 14.01
CA LYS A 32 8.03 -9.66 15.43
C LYS A 32 8.87 -10.74 16.12
N LYS A 33 8.78 -11.99 15.65
CA LYS A 33 9.54 -13.13 16.19
C LYS A 33 10.94 -13.24 15.59
N VAL A 34 11.17 -12.66 14.42
CA VAL A 34 12.48 -12.71 13.73
C VAL A 34 13.34 -11.53 14.15
N ARG A 35 14.38 -11.80 14.96
CA ARG A 35 15.24 -10.78 15.57
C ARG A 35 16.02 -9.90 14.57
N ASN A 36 16.36 -10.44 13.38
CA ASN A 36 17.25 -9.81 12.40
C ASN A 36 16.63 -9.64 11.01
N ALA A 37 15.30 -9.49 10.90
CA ALA A 37 14.69 -9.18 9.61
C ALA A 37 15.01 -7.72 9.22
N LYS A 38 15.59 -7.49 8.02
CA LYS A 38 15.65 -6.14 7.44
C LYS A 38 14.23 -5.67 7.16
N THR A 39 13.73 -4.76 7.97
CA THR A 39 12.40 -4.19 7.82
C THR A 39 12.48 -2.94 6.96
N PHE A 40 11.53 -2.80 6.03
CA PHE A 40 11.36 -1.54 5.33
C PHE A 40 10.86 -0.48 6.33
N VAL A 41 11.58 0.64 6.43
CA VAL A 41 11.16 1.78 7.26
C VAL A 41 10.72 2.89 6.32
N ALA A 42 9.42 3.19 6.33
CA ALA A 42 8.86 4.25 5.51
C ALA A 42 9.44 5.62 5.90
N THR A 43 9.88 6.38 4.90
CA THR A 43 10.42 7.73 5.07
C THR A 43 9.31 8.74 5.37
N VAL A 44 9.69 9.97 5.76
CA VAL A 44 8.73 11.07 5.94
C VAL A 44 8.02 11.42 4.63
N ALA A 45 8.72 11.33 3.50
CA ALA A 45 8.15 11.58 2.18
C ALA A 45 7.09 10.53 1.83
N ASP A 46 7.33 9.25 2.13
CA ASP A 46 6.38 8.16 1.89
C ASP A 46 5.10 8.36 2.70
N LYS A 47 5.23 8.69 3.99
CA LYS A 47 4.09 8.97 4.86
C LYS A 47 3.24 10.13 4.33
N LYS A 48 3.87 11.20 3.85
CA LYS A 48 3.18 12.34 3.20
C LYS A 48 2.53 11.96 1.88
N ALA A 49 3.16 11.10 1.08
CA ALA A 49 2.59 10.62 -0.18
C ALA A 49 1.32 9.79 0.09
N ILE A 50 1.36 8.87 1.05
CA ILE A 50 0.20 8.05 1.45
C ILE A 50 -0.94 8.93 1.97
N ALA A 51 -0.65 9.92 2.82
CA ALA A 51 -1.67 10.83 3.34
C ALA A 51 -2.37 11.61 2.21
N ARG A 52 -1.60 12.13 1.24
CA ARG A 52 -2.14 12.82 0.05
C ARG A 52 -2.98 11.88 -0.81
N ALA A 53 -2.47 10.69 -1.08
CA ALA A 53 -3.19 9.68 -1.86
C ALA A 53 -4.53 9.28 -1.22
N ARG A 54 -4.58 9.14 0.12
CA ARG A 54 -5.84 8.89 0.84
C ARG A 54 -6.83 10.05 0.72
N ALA A 55 -6.35 11.29 0.80
CA ALA A 55 -7.19 12.46 0.63
C ALA A 55 -7.77 12.56 -0.80
N ASN A 56 -6.96 12.25 -1.81
CA ASN A 56 -7.37 12.26 -3.21
C ASN A 56 -8.30 11.09 -3.55
N PHE A 57 -8.06 9.92 -2.98
CA PHE A 57 -8.97 8.78 -3.07
C PHE A 57 -10.38 9.12 -2.57
N LYS A 58 -10.49 9.78 -1.40
CA LYS A 58 -11.78 10.24 -0.86
C LYS A 58 -12.52 11.23 -1.76
N LYS A 59 -11.79 11.95 -2.63
CA LYS A 59 -12.34 12.89 -3.62
C LYS A 59 -12.73 12.21 -4.95
N GLY A 60 -12.56 10.90 -5.07
CA GLY A 60 -12.81 10.17 -6.32
C GLY A 60 -11.63 10.09 -7.29
N ASN A 61 -10.44 10.56 -6.89
CA ASN A 61 -9.24 10.54 -7.74
C ASN A 61 -8.48 9.22 -7.61
N PHE A 62 -9.08 8.13 -8.07
CA PHE A 62 -8.49 6.81 -8.14
C PHE A 62 -8.64 6.21 -9.54
N VAL A 63 -7.85 5.17 -9.83
CA VAL A 63 -7.96 4.31 -11.00
C VAL A 63 -8.32 2.90 -10.54
N ARG A 64 -9.01 2.14 -11.37
CA ARG A 64 -9.24 0.71 -11.09
C ARG A 64 -8.03 -0.07 -11.58
N LEU A 65 -7.79 -1.24 -10.98
CA LEU A 65 -6.70 -2.12 -11.39
C LEU A 65 -6.73 -2.48 -12.89
N GLN A 66 -7.93 -2.58 -13.46
CA GLN A 66 -8.15 -2.86 -14.89
C GLN A 66 -7.82 -1.67 -15.81
N ASP A 67 -7.68 -0.46 -15.27
CA ASP A 67 -7.41 0.78 -16.02
C ASP A 67 -5.93 1.19 -15.90
N LEU A 68 -5.07 0.31 -15.36
CA LEU A 68 -3.62 0.48 -15.24
C LEU A 68 -2.88 -0.05 -16.46
#